data_AF-A0A931RGL4-F1
#
_entry.id   AF-A0A931RGL4-F1
#
_cell.length_a   1.000
_cell.length_b   1.000
_cell.length_c   1.000
_cell.angle_alpha   90.00
_cell.angle_beta   90.00
_cell.angle_gamma   90.00
#
_symmetry.space_group_name_H-M   'P 1'
#
loop_
_entity.id
_entity.type
_entity.pdbx_description
1 polymer ?
#
loop_
_entity_poly.entity_id
_entity_poly.type
_entity_poly.pdbx_seq_one_letter_code
_entity_poly.pdbx_strand_id
1 'polypeptide(L)'
;MPPFSQFTIKAQEALKKAHELAIERGSSQIDAMHLLAALILQDDGVVPALLDKLEIDQTNLIDLVLNELDTTLRTNILSPSHQIYLTPELARVLEEAHKAAAYLKDDFISTEHLFMGILEAPSKAREILSRFALNKEAILIALADIRGSQRVTDIEPENKYQALEKYARSLTRLAREDKLDPVVGRDEEIRRVMQVLSRRTKNNPVLIGEAGVGKTAIVEGLAQRIAASDVPEALKNKELISLDLGALVAGTKYRGEFEERLKAVMKELERAAGKVLLFIDEVHTLVGAGAAEGAIDASNMLKPALARGELHAIGATTIKEYQKYIERDAALARRFQPVYVEEPSVDDTIAILRGIKNKYEIHHGIKITDASIVSAVNLSARYITDRFLPDLLGEDVQALGSAPFEVSDGNLVLGNRPLVIQLSEKIVVENATADDYGLFYYDTPARYFMNLEHKLGLQLQVIYVTIDGFNQTFRVIEAAEEAQAEVIALRVFDRSDYSALKEWLLKSREHRAVLFHSSAYPYGKLIFQEFTEQVSFDDINPRFEGQ
;
A
#
# COMPACT_ATOMS: atom_id res chain seq x y z
N MET A 1 -37.38 -23.52 18.98
CA MET A 1 -36.28 -22.88 18.23
C MET A 1 -36.25 -21.42 18.64
N PRO A 2 -35.10 -20.89 19.08
CA PRO A 2 -34.97 -19.46 19.38
C PRO A 2 -35.32 -18.62 18.13
N PRO A 3 -35.89 -17.41 18.29
CA PRO A 3 -36.17 -16.50 17.18
C PRO A 3 -34.92 -16.23 16.33
N PHE A 4 -35.07 -16.11 15.01
CA PHE A 4 -33.95 -15.80 14.11
C PHE A 4 -33.22 -14.49 14.48
N SER A 5 -33.92 -13.54 15.08
CA SER A 5 -33.35 -12.28 15.58
C SER A 5 -32.40 -12.43 16.77
N GLN A 6 -32.32 -13.61 17.39
CA GLN A 6 -31.36 -13.91 18.47
C GLN A 6 -30.03 -14.48 17.95
N PHE A 7 -29.86 -14.63 16.63
CA PHE A 7 -28.62 -15.11 16.03
C PHE A 7 -27.80 -13.96 15.44
N THR A 8 -26.47 -14.10 15.44
CA THR A 8 -25.58 -13.19 14.70
C THR A 8 -25.78 -13.33 13.19
N ILE A 9 -25.36 -12.33 12.40
CA ILE A 9 -25.49 -12.39 10.93
C ILE A 9 -24.80 -13.63 10.35
N LYS A 10 -23.57 -13.92 10.76
CA LYS A 10 -22.85 -15.12 10.31
C LYS A 10 -23.54 -16.42 10.74
N ALA A 11 -24.14 -16.48 11.92
CA ALA A 11 -24.92 -17.64 12.34
C ALA A 11 -26.19 -17.82 11.50
N GLN A 12 -26.87 -16.73 11.12
CA GLN A 12 -28.01 -16.77 10.21
C GLN A 12 -27.60 -17.21 8.80
N GLU A 13 -26.47 -16.72 8.30
CA GLU A 13 -25.87 -17.14 7.03
C GLU A 13 -25.53 -18.63 7.04
N ALA A 14 -24.93 -19.15 8.12
CA ALA A 14 -24.62 -20.58 8.25
C ALA A 14 -25.89 -21.45 8.22
N LEU A 15 -26.97 -21.03 8.91
CA LEU A 15 -28.25 -21.73 8.87
C LEU A 15 -28.87 -21.71 7.46
N LYS A 16 -28.79 -20.57 6.77
CA LYS A 16 -29.24 -20.44 5.39
C LYS A 16 -28.40 -21.32 4.46
N LYS A 17 -27.08 -21.34 4.63
CA LYS A 17 -26.19 -22.18 3.82
C LYS A 17 -26.42 -23.66 4.07
N ALA A 18 -26.70 -24.08 5.30
CA ALA A 18 -27.09 -25.45 5.61
C ALA A 18 -28.38 -25.86 4.87
N HIS A 19 -29.36 -24.96 4.76
CA HIS A 19 -30.57 -25.16 3.98
C HIS A 19 -30.27 -25.29 2.48
N GLU A 20 -29.41 -24.41 1.93
CA GLU A 20 -28.96 -24.48 0.53
C GLU A 20 -28.23 -25.80 0.23
N LEU A 21 -27.31 -26.23 1.11
CA LEU A 21 -26.58 -27.50 0.97
C LEU A 21 -27.53 -28.72 0.93
N ALA A 22 -28.62 -28.68 1.71
CA ALA A 22 -29.64 -29.72 1.68
C ALA A 22 -30.39 -29.74 0.34
N ILE A 23 -30.74 -28.57 -0.21
CA ILE A 23 -31.39 -28.44 -1.52
C ILE A 23 -30.46 -28.93 -2.64
N GLU A 24 -29.22 -28.44 -2.68
CA GLU A 24 -28.22 -28.76 -3.70
C GLU A 24 -27.98 -30.27 -3.80
N ARG A 25 -28.07 -30.96 -2.66
CA ARG A 25 -27.87 -32.40 -2.55
C ARG A 25 -29.17 -33.19 -2.70
N GLY A 26 -30.34 -32.56 -2.75
CA GLY A 26 -31.63 -33.26 -2.87
C GLY A 26 -32.08 -33.93 -1.58
N SER A 27 -31.60 -33.46 -0.42
CA SER A 27 -32.10 -33.90 0.88
C SER A 27 -33.43 -33.21 1.21
N SER A 28 -34.42 -33.98 1.65
CA SER A 28 -35.71 -33.45 2.14
C SER A 28 -35.65 -32.96 3.59
N GLN A 29 -34.50 -33.12 4.25
CA GLN A 29 -34.29 -32.78 5.65
C GLN A 29 -32.95 -32.05 5.85
N ILE A 30 -32.91 -31.15 6.82
CA ILE A 30 -31.68 -30.48 7.27
C ILE A 30 -31.29 -31.09 8.61
N ASP A 31 -30.07 -31.58 8.69
CA ASP A 31 -29.50 -32.23 9.87
C ASP A 31 -28.24 -31.49 10.37
N ALA A 32 -27.59 -32.05 11.40
CA ALA A 32 -26.38 -31.47 11.95
C ALA A 32 -25.20 -31.53 10.98
N MET A 33 -25.19 -32.45 10.00
CA MET A 33 -24.13 -32.55 8.99
C MET A 33 -24.16 -31.37 8.02
N HIS A 34 -25.35 -30.95 7.60
CA HIS A 34 -25.51 -29.76 6.77
C HIS A 34 -25.07 -28.49 7.50
N LEU A 35 -25.41 -28.37 8.78
CA LEU A 35 -24.96 -27.25 9.60
C LEU A 35 -23.44 -27.29 9.83
N LEU A 36 -22.87 -28.47 10.10
CA LEU A 36 -21.43 -28.63 10.24
C LEU A 36 -20.70 -28.20 8.97
N ALA A 37 -21.14 -28.67 7.81
CA ALA A 37 -20.57 -28.30 6.51
C ALA A 37 -20.65 -26.78 6.27
N ALA A 38 -21.80 -26.16 6.59
CA ALA A 38 -21.97 -24.72 6.45
C ALA A 38 -21.01 -23.93 7.36
N LEU A 39 -20.77 -24.39 8.60
CA LEU A 39 -19.89 -23.72 9.54
C LEU A 39 -18.40 -23.86 9.17
N ILE A 40 -17.95 -25.04 8.74
CA ILE A 40 -16.53 -25.26 8.37
C ILE A 40 -16.15 -24.65 7.01
N LEU A 41 -17.13 -24.42 6.13
CA LEU A 41 -16.93 -23.76 4.83
C LEU A 41 -17.16 -22.25 4.87
N GLN A 42 -17.49 -21.68 6.03
CA GLN A 42 -17.84 -20.27 6.13
C GLN A 42 -16.60 -19.37 6.10
N ASP A 43 -16.46 -18.60 5.02
CA ASP A 43 -15.41 -17.58 4.91
C ASP A 43 -15.49 -16.56 6.06
N ASP A 44 -14.31 -16.20 6.59
CA ASP A 44 -14.14 -15.33 7.77
C ASP A 44 -14.97 -15.78 8.99
N GLY A 45 -15.25 -17.08 9.11
CA GLY A 45 -15.98 -17.67 10.22
C GLY A 45 -15.10 -17.95 11.44
N VAL A 46 -15.69 -17.93 12.63
CA VAL A 46 -14.99 -18.30 13.88
C VAL A 46 -14.61 -19.79 13.91
N VAL A 47 -15.41 -20.65 13.27
CA VAL A 47 -15.21 -22.10 13.27
C VAL A 47 -13.95 -22.52 12.49
N PRO A 48 -13.70 -22.06 11.24
CA PRO A 48 -12.41 -22.31 10.59
C PRO A 48 -11.21 -21.81 11.40
N ALA A 49 -11.29 -20.61 11.96
CA ALA A 49 -10.21 -20.07 12.81
C ALA A 49 -9.97 -20.93 14.07
N LEU A 50 -11.02 -21.51 14.66
CA LEU A 50 -10.90 -22.46 15.77
C LEU A 50 -10.19 -23.74 15.35
N LEU A 51 -10.50 -24.26 14.16
CA LEU A 51 -9.88 -25.48 13.64
C LEU A 51 -8.38 -25.26 13.34
N ASP A 52 -8.01 -24.12 12.77
CA ASP A 52 -6.60 -23.74 12.56
C ASP A 52 -5.84 -23.65 13.89
N LYS A 53 -6.44 -22.99 14.89
CA LYS A 53 -5.84 -22.82 16.21
C LYS A 53 -5.62 -24.16 16.93
N LEU A 54 -6.48 -25.13 16.68
CA LEU A 54 -6.38 -26.49 17.22
C LEU A 54 -5.50 -27.41 16.35
N GLU A 55 -4.85 -26.87 15.31
CA GLU A 55 -3.99 -27.60 14.38
C GLU A 55 -4.70 -28.77 13.70
N ILE A 56 -6.01 -28.62 13.45
CA ILE A 56 -6.80 -29.64 12.75
C ILE A 56 -6.55 -29.54 11.24
N ASP A 57 -6.34 -30.70 10.61
CA ASP A 57 -6.32 -30.82 9.15
C ASP A 57 -7.71 -30.54 8.58
N GLN A 58 -7.96 -29.26 8.26
CA GLN A 58 -9.25 -28.80 7.76
C GLN A 58 -9.60 -29.42 6.40
N THR A 59 -8.61 -29.61 5.52
CA THR A 59 -8.84 -30.19 4.20
C THR A 59 -9.42 -31.59 4.33
N ASN A 60 -8.81 -32.42 5.17
CA ASN A 60 -9.30 -33.77 5.43
C ASN A 60 -10.66 -33.78 6.14
N LEU A 61 -10.89 -32.88 7.10
CA LEU A 61 -12.19 -32.77 7.77
C LEU A 61 -13.30 -32.37 6.79
N ILE A 62 -13.06 -31.36 5.96
CA ILE A 62 -14.01 -30.90 4.94
C ILE A 62 -14.32 -32.03 3.96
N ASP A 63 -13.30 -32.69 3.43
CA ASP A 63 -13.47 -33.82 2.50
C ASP A 63 -14.31 -34.93 3.13
N LEU A 64 -14.05 -35.29 4.39
CA LEU A 64 -14.81 -36.33 5.09
C LEU A 64 -16.28 -35.92 5.29
N VAL A 65 -16.54 -34.68 5.71
CA VAL A 65 -17.90 -34.17 5.93
C VAL A 65 -18.68 -34.12 4.63
N LEU A 66 -18.08 -33.64 3.55
CA LEU A 66 -18.71 -33.58 2.22
C LEU A 66 -19.00 -34.98 1.66
N ASN A 67 -18.06 -35.92 1.79
CA ASN A 67 -18.26 -37.30 1.35
C ASN A 67 -19.41 -38.00 2.10
N GLU A 68 -19.57 -37.77 3.40
CA GLU A 68 -20.66 -38.34 4.18
C GLU A 68 -22.02 -37.77 3.76
N LEU A 69 -22.09 -36.45 3.50
CA LEU A 69 -23.27 -35.80 2.96
C LEU A 69 -23.67 -36.40 1.60
N ASP A 70 -22.70 -36.65 0.72
CA ASP A 70 -22.95 -37.21 -0.61
C ASP A 70 -23.34 -38.70 -0.57
N THR A 71 -22.86 -39.44 0.44
CA THR A 71 -23.20 -40.87 0.63
C THR A 71 -24.68 -41.04 1.02
N THR A 72 -25.21 -40.11 1.81
CA THR A 72 -26.61 -40.10 2.30
C THR A 72 -27.63 -39.90 1.16
N LEU A 73 -27.19 -39.35 0.02
CA LEU A 73 -28.02 -39.14 -1.17
C LEU A 73 -28.37 -40.43 -1.91
N ARG A 74 -27.50 -41.43 -1.83
CA ARG A 74 -27.68 -42.68 -2.58
C ARG A 74 -28.78 -43.57 -1.98
N THR A 75 -29.23 -43.29 -0.75
CA THR A 75 -30.21 -44.11 -0.03
C THR A 75 -31.65 -43.59 -0.11
N ASN A 76 -31.86 -42.31 -0.45
CA ASN A 76 -33.19 -41.68 -0.47
C ASN A 76 -33.60 -41.32 -1.91
N ILE A 77 -33.94 -42.32 -2.71
CA ILE A 77 -34.72 -42.10 -3.93
C ILE A 77 -36.18 -41.94 -3.48
N LEU A 78 -36.73 -40.73 -3.37
CA LEU A 78 -38.18 -40.47 -3.46
C LEU A 78 -38.55 -38.97 -3.52
N SER A 79 -39.39 -38.67 -4.52
CA SER A 79 -40.42 -37.63 -4.70
C SER A 79 -40.15 -36.14 -4.35
N PRO A 80 -40.48 -35.19 -5.27
CA PRO A 80 -40.29 -33.75 -5.06
C PRO A 80 -41.39 -33.17 -4.13
N SER A 81 -41.24 -33.33 -2.82
CA SER A 81 -41.96 -32.49 -1.84
C SER A 81 -41.15 -31.23 -1.55
N HIS A 82 -41.73 -30.07 -1.83
CA HIS A 82 -41.10 -28.74 -1.70
C HIS A 82 -40.94 -28.24 -0.25
N GLN A 83 -41.28 -29.03 0.76
CA GLN A 83 -41.11 -28.65 2.16
C GLN A 83 -39.93 -29.43 2.75
N ILE A 84 -38.86 -28.69 3.05
CA ILE A 84 -37.68 -29.20 3.74
C ILE A 84 -37.89 -29.00 5.24
N TYR A 85 -37.68 -30.05 6.02
CA TYR A 85 -37.89 -30.03 7.48
C TYR A 85 -36.57 -30.09 8.26
N LEU A 86 -36.55 -29.48 9.45
CA LEU A 86 -35.46 -29.65 10.40
C LEU A 86 -35.57 -31.01 11.09
N THR A 87 -34.48 -31.76 11.17
CA THR A 87 -34.44 -33.01 11.92
C THR A 87 -34.55 -32.76 13.44
N PRO A 88 -35.04 -33.74 14.23
CA PRO A 88 -35.01 -33.67 15.69
C PRO A 88 -33.60 -33.51 16.26
N GLU A 89 -32.60 -34.05 15.55
CA GLU A 89 -31.17 -33.90 15.85
C GLU A 89 -30.72 -32.45 15.76
N LEU A 90 -30.98 -31.79 14.62
CA LEU A 90 -30.64 -30.37 14.44
C LEU A 90 -31.40 -29.48 15.42
N ALA A 91 -32.64 -29.81 15.76
CA ALA A 91 -33.38 -29.09 16.79
C ALA A 91 -32.68 -29.14 18.17
N ARG A 92 -32.08 -30.30 18.54
CA ARG A 92 -31.27 -30.43 19.76
C ARG A 92 -29.98 -29.63 19.68
N VAL A 93 -29.29 -29.65 18.52
CA VAL A 93 -28.08 -28.82 18.29
C VAL A 93 -28.37 -27.34 18.58
N LEU A 94 -29.48 -26.82 18.07
CA LEU A 94 -29.88 -25.42 18.29
C LEU A 94 -30.23 -25.11 19.75
N GLU A 95 -30.80 -26.07 20.46
CA GLU A 95 -31.07 -25.94 21.90
C GLU A 95 -29.76 -25.91 22.71
N GLU A 96 -28.82 -26.81 22.41
CA GLU A 96 -27.51 -26.84 23.04
C GLU A 96 -26.68 -25.59 22.72
N ALA A 97 -26.78 -25.07 21.49
CA ALA A 97 -26.17 -23.80 21.12
C ALA A 97 -26.70 -22.63 21.95
N HIS A 98 -28.02 -22.59 22.20
CA HIS A 98 -28.62 -21.57 23.07
C HIS A 98 -28.12 -21.70 24.52
N LYS A 99 -27.99 -22.93 25.04
CA LYS A 99 -27.40 -23.18 26.37
C LYS A 99 -25.93 -22.75 26.42
N ALA A 100 -25.16 -22.98 25.36
CA ALA A 100 -23.78 -22.55 25.25
C ALA A 100 -23.65 -21.02 25.29
N ALA A 101 -24.50 -20.28 24.56
CA ALA A 101 -24.54 -18.82 24.61
C ALA A 101 -24.87 -18.31 26.01
N ALA A 102 -25.87 -18.90 26.67
CA ALA A 102 -26.24 -18.55 28.04
C ALA A 102 -25.10 -18.84 29.05
N TYR A 103 -24.39 -19.95 28.88
CA TYR A 103 -23.23 -20.31 29.72
C TYR A 103 -22.09 -19.29 29.58
N LEU A 104 -21.86 -18.81 28.36
CA LEU A 104 -20.86 -17.78 28.06
C LEU A 104 -21.33 -16.36 28.36
N LYS A 105 -22.60 -16.20 28.75
CA LYS A 105 -23.28 -14.93 29.05
C LYS A 105 -23.34 -14.00 27.83
N ASP A 106 -23.51 -14.60 26.66
CA ASP A 106 -23.63 -13.92 25.38
C ASP A 106 -25.11 -13.61 25.08
N ASP A 107 -25.36 -12.43 24.48
CA ASP A 107 -26.71 -11.94 24.21
C ASP A 107 -27.28 -12.51 22.89
N PHE A 108 -26.40 -12.92 21.96
CA PHE A 108 -26.76 -13.55 20.68
C PHE A 108 -26.09 -14.92 20.51
N ILE A 109 -26.77 -15.81 19.78
CA ILE A 109 -26.25 -17.12 19.37
C ILE A 109 -25.38 -16.94 18.12
N SER A 110 -24.07 -17.08 18.32
CA SER A 110 -23.04 -17.01 17.27
C SER A 110 -22.64 -18.39 16.71
N THR A 111 -21.80 -18.41 15.66
CA THR A 111 -21.33 -19.61 14.95
C THR A 111 -20.61 -20.60 15.85
N GLU A 112 -19.80 -20.14 16.81
CA GLU A 112 -19.14 -20.98 17.80
C GLU A 112 -20.13 -21.69 18.73
N HIS A 113 -21.27 -21.06 19.03
CA HIS A 113 -22.32 -21.67 19.84
C HIS A 113 -23.00 -22.80 19.09
N LEU A 114 -23.28 -22.59 17.81
CA LEU A 114 -23.79 -23.63 16.91
C LEU A 114 -22.83 -24.81 16.84
N PHE A 115 -21.52 -24.53 16.69
CA PHE A 115 -20.49 -25.56 16.66
C PHE A 115 -20.38 -26.34 17.98
N MET A 116 -20.42 -25.65 19.12
CA MET A 116 -20.50 -26.29 20.44
C MET A 116 -21.77 -27.14 20.59
N GLY A 117 -22.90 -26.69 20.04
CA GLY A 117 -24.14 -27.46 20.03
C GLY A 117 -24.02 -28.78 19.26
N ILE A 118 -23.26 -28.81 18.16
CA ILE A 118 -22.97 -30.02 17.38
C ILE A 118 -22.15 -31.01 18.21
N LEU A 119 -21.17 -30.54 18.98
CA LEU A 119 -20.32 -31.39 19.82
C LEU A 119 -21.08 -32.05 20.97
N GLU A 120 -22.19 -31.45 21.42
CA GLU A 120 -23.00 -31.95 22.53
C GLU A 120 -24.15 -32.85 22.06
N ALA A 121 -24.85 -32.47 20.99
CA ALA A 121 -25.98 -33.23 20.49
C ALA A 121 -25.52 -34.56 19.86
N PRO A 122 -26.11 -35.72 20.24
CA PRO A 122 -25.84 -37.00 19.58
C PRO A 122 -26.21 -36.91 18.09
N SER A 123 -25.19 -36.97 17.24
CA SER A 123 -25.28 -36.69 15.81
C SER A 123 -24.17 -37.40 15.05
N LYS A 124 -24.36 -37.61 13.75
CA LYS A 124 -23.28 -38.10 12.88
C LYS A 124 -22.12 -37.10 12.82
N ALA A 125 -22.46 -35.81 12.83
CA ALA A 125 -21.51 -34.71 12.89
C ALA A 125 -20.59 -34.80 14.12
N ARG A 126 -21.15 -35.08 15.30
CA ARG A 126 -20.37 -35.30 16.53
C ARG A 126 -19.42 -36.49 16.42
N GLU A 127 -19.87 -37.62 15.83
CA GLU A 127 -19.01 -38.78 15.63
C GLU A 127 -17.79 -38.42 14.77
N ILE A 128 -17.97 -37.65 13.70
CA ILE A 128 -16.87 -37.21 12.84
C ILE A 128 -15.93 -36.30 13.60
N LEU A 129 -16.44 -35.25 14.26
CA LEU A 129 -15.60 -34.30 15.02
C LEU A 129 -14.79 -35.01 16.11
N SER A 130 -15.35 -36.02 16.77
CA SER A 130 -14.64 -36.78 17.81
C SER A 130 -13.39 -37.52 17.28
N ARG A 131 -13.35 -37.89 15.99
CA ARG A 131 -12.17 -38.52 15.35
C ARG A 131 -11.00 -37.56 15.19
N PHE A 132 -11.28 -36.26 15.16
CA PHE A 132 -10.29 -35.18 15.12
C PHE A 132 -9.93 -34.67 16.52
N ALA A 133 -10.25 -35.44 17.57
CA ALA A 133 -10.02 -35.05 18.97
C ALA A 133 -10.69 -33.73 19.40
N LEU A 134 -11.71 -33.29 18.64
CA LEU A 134 -12.48 -32.09 18.97
C LEU A 134 -13.47 -32.41 20.09
N ASN A 135 -13.27 -31.77 21.25
CA ASN A 135 -14.15 -31.82 22.40
C ASN A 135 -14.42 -30.41 22.92
N LYS A 136 -15.40 -30.30 23.82
CA LYS A 136 -15.85 -29.01 24.35
C LYS A 136 -14.76 -28.28 25.11
N GLU A 137 -13.95 -28.98 25.89
CA GLU A 137 -12.88 -28.39 26.67
C GLU A 137 -11.82 -27.74 25.76
N ALA A 138 -11.38 -28.45 24.72
CA ALA A 138 -10.44 -27.95 23.73
C ALA A 138 -10.99 -26.71 23.01
N ILE A 139 -12.27 -26.74 22.62
CA ILE A 139 -12.94 -25.62 21.96
C ILE A 139 -13.07 -24.42 22.87
N LEU A 140 -13.41 -24.59 24.15
CA LEU A 140 -13.50 -23.48 25.09
C LEU A 140 -12.15 -22.80 25.33
N ILE A 141 -11.05 -23.58 25.36
CA ILE A 141 -9.69 -23.05 25.46
C ILE A 141 -9.32 -22.26 24.20
N ALA A 142 -9.51 -22.84 23.02
CA ALA A 142 -9.23 -22.16 21.75
C ALA A 142 -10.11 -20.90 21.56
N LEU A 143 -11.38 -20.96 21.94
CA LEU A 143 -12.31 -19.83 21.92
C LEU A 143 -11.83 -18.70 22.82
N ALA A 144 -11.31 -19.01 24.01
CA ALA A 144 -10.80 -18.00 24.93
C ALA A 144 -9.64 -17.20 24.31
N ASP A 145 -8.82 -17.82 23.46
CA ASP A 145 -7.76 -17.12 22.73
C ASP A 145 -8.33 -16.25 21.60
N ILE A 146 -9.25 -16.78 20.79
CA ILE A 146 -9.80 -16.08 19.60
C ILE A 146 -10.68 -14.89 20.00
N ARG A 147 -11.59 -15.08 20.95
CA ARG A 147 -12.51 -14.01 21.40
C ARG A 147 -11.93 -13.16 22.55
N GLY A 148 -10.92 -13.68 23.24
CA GLY A 148 -10.47 -13.11 24.51
C GLY A 148 -11.58 -13.10 25.56
N SER A 149 -11.75 -11.97 26.23
CA SER A 149 -12.83 -11.72 27.18
C SER A 149 -14.07 -11.06 26.57
N GLN A 150 -14.23 -11.06 25.24
CA GLN A 150 -15.40 -10.44 24.60
C GLN A 150 -16.62 -11.34 24.69
N ARG A 151 -17.74 -10.70 24.98
CA ARG A 151 -19.08 -11.29 24.87
C ARG A 151 -19.69 -10.92 23.53
N VAL A 152 -20.53 -11.79 22.99
CA VAL A 152 -21.33 -11.53 21.81
C VAL A 152 -22.54 -10.68 22.21
N THR A 153 -22.35 -9.37 22.24
CA THR A 153 -23.39 -8.38 22.59
C THR A 153 -23.97 -7.67 21.36
N ASP A 154 -23.43 -7.94 20.18
CA ASP A 154 -23.81 -7.32 18.91
C ASP A 154 -24.14 -8.40 17.87
N ILE A 155 -24.84 -7.99 16.81
CA ILE A 155 -25.30 -8.87 15.73
C ILE A 155 -24.14 -9.30 14.80
N GLU A 156 -23.03 -8.55 14.78
CA GLU A 156 -21.81 -8.84 13.98
C GLU A 156 -20.55 -8.87 14.86
N PRO A 157 -20.43 -9.84 15.79
CA PRO A 157 -19.27 -9.93 16.67
C PRO A 157 -17.97 -10.28 15.92
N GLU A 158 -18.05 -10.94 14.77
CA GLU A 158 -16.90 -11.41 14.01
C GLU A 158 -16.07 -10.26 13.40
N ASN A 159 -16.67 -9.08 13.22
CA ASN A 159 -15.95 -7.84 12.86
C ASN A 159 -15.04 -7.34 13.99
N LYS A 160 -15.26 -7.80 15.23
CA LYS A 160 -14.51 -7.42 16.44
C LYS A 160 -13.50 -8.49 16.86
N TYR A 161 -13.52 -9.65 16.22
CA TYR A 161 -12.55 -10.74 16.41
C TYR A 161 -11.44 -10.63 15.37
N GLN A 162 -10.19 -10.86 15.80
CA GLN A 162 -9.01 -10.90 14.93
C GLN A 162 -8.87 -9.65 14.02
N ALA A 163 -9.15 -8.46 14.58
CA ALA A 163 -9.03 -7.21 13.85
C ALA A 163 -7.61 -6.99 13.33
N LEU A 164 -6.60 -7.46 14.06
CA LEU A 164 -5.21 -7.46 13.62
C LEU A 164 -4.95 -8.34 12.40
N GLU A 165 -5.66 -9.45 12.21
CA GLU A 165 -5.47 -10.30 11.03
C GLU A 165 -6.17 -9.74 9.79
N LYS A 166 -7.30 -9.04 9.98
CA LYS A 166 -8.08 -8.42 8.91
C LYS A 166 -7.50 -7.09 8.42
N TYR A 167 -7.01 -6.26 9.34
CA TYR A 167 -6.63 -4.88 9.05
C TYR A 167 -5.14 -4.61 9.24
N ALA A 168 -4.35 -5.65 9.48
CA ALA A 168 -2.92 -5.51 9.69
C ALA A 168 -2.15 -6.72 9.17
N ARG A 169 -0.86 -6.52 8.91
CA ARG A 169 0.04 -7.50 8.31
C ARG A 169 1.22 -7.77 9.24
N SER A 170 1.42 -9.01 9.65
CA SER A 170 2.55 -9.38 10.54
C SER A 170 3.86 -9.41 9.76
N LEU A 171 4.69 -8.37 9.93
CA LEU A 171 6.02 -8.27 9.31
C LEU A 171 6.97 -9.31 9.93
N THR A 172 6.89 -9.56 11.23
CA THR A 172 7.72 -10.60 11.87
C THR A 172 7.40 -11.99 11.35
N ARG A 173 6.13 -12.33 11.07
CA ARG A 173 5.76 -13.61 10.47
C ARG A 173 6.35 -13.76 9.07
N LEU A 174 6.19 -12.73 8.24
CA LEU A 174 6.75 -12.71 6.89
C LEU A 174 8.28 -12.81 6.89
N ALA A 175 8.94 -12.21 7.88
CA ALA A 175 10.38 -12.33 8.06
C ALA A 175 10.80 -13.77 8.39
N ARG A 176 10.06 -14.49 9.25
CA ARG A 176 10.34 -15.91 9.57
C ARG A 176 10.13 -16.83 8.38
N GLU A 177 9.24 -16.44 7.46
CA GLU A 177 8.93 -17.17 6.24
C GLU A 177 9.85 -16.78 5.05
N ASP A 178 10.88 -15.96 5.28
CA ASP A 178 11.78 -15.42 4.25
C ASP A 178 11.06 -14.69 3.09
N LYS A 179 9.87 -14.13 3.37
CA LYS A 179 9.04 -13.42 2.38
C LYS A 179 9.37 -11.93 2.27
N LEU A 180 10.13 -11.36 3.21
CA LEU A 180 10.58 -9.96 3.15
C LEU A 180 11.85 -9.83 2.29
N ASP A 181 12.06 -8.64 1.73
CA ASP A 181 13.30 -8.35 0.99
C ASP A 181 14.48 -8.10 1.93
N PRO A 182 15.71 -8.51 1.53
CA PRO A 182 16.88 -8.27 2.35
C PRO A 182 17.12 -6.78 2.49
N VAL A 183 17.28 -6.32 3.73
CA VAL A 183 17.54 -4.90 4.01
C VAL A 183 19.05 -4.66 4.04
N VAL A 184 19.51 -3.72 3.22
CA VAL A 184 20.93 -3.40 3.05
C VAL A 184 21.17 -1.93 3.38
N GLY A 185 22.26 -1.63 4.10
CA GLY A 185 22.71 -0.25 4.35
C GLY A 185 21.85 0.56 5.34
N ARG A 186 21.01 -0.10 6.16
CA ARG A 186 20.11 0.57 7.13
C ARG A 186 20.37 0.17 8.59
N ASP A 187 21.56 -0.33 8.89
CA ASP A 187 21.88 -0.86 10.22
C ASP A 187 21.88 0.19 11.33
N GLU A 188 22.32 1.43 11.02
CA GLU A 188 22.34 2.52 12.00
C GLU A 188 20.92 2.98 12.36
N GLU A 189 20.04 3.14 11.36
CA GLU A 189 18.65 3.52 11.56
C GLU A 189 17.89 2.43 12.31
N ILE A 190 18.05 1.15 11.92
CA ILE A 190 17.43 0.02 12.64
C ILE A 190 17.94 -0.01 14.09
N ARG A 191 19.24 0.16 14.32
CA ARG A 191 19.81 0.24 15.68
C ARG A 191 19.22 1.40 16.46
N ARG A 192 19.05 2.57 15.83
CA ARG A 192 18.45 3.74 16.46
C ARG A 192 16.99 3.50 16.84
N VAL A 193 16.21 2.87 15.96
CA VAL A 193 14.82 2.47 16.23
C VAL A 193 14.76 1.51 17.42
N MET A 194 15.61 0.47 17.45
CA MET A 194 15.70 -0.46 18.60
C MET A 194 16.03 0.25 19.91
N GLN A 195 16.97 1.20 19.89
CA GLN A 195 17.33 2.00 21.06
C GLN A 195 16.15 2.82 21.57
N VAL A 196 15.36 3.42 20.68
CA VAL A 196 14.17 4.19 21.05
C VAL A 196 13.10 3.29 21.66
N LEU A 197 12.77 2.18 21.00
CA LEU A 197 11.76 1.22 21.49
C LEU A 197 12.10 0.63 22.85
N SER A 198 13.39 0.52 23.18
CA SER A 198 13.87 -0.01 24.46
C SER A 198 13.82 1.01 25.62
N ARG A 199 13.41 2.26 25.37
CA ARG A 199 13.30 3.30 26.42
C ARG A 199 12.04 3.11 27.26
N ARG A 200 12.07 3.67 28.48
CA ARG A 200 10.89 3.74 29.37
C ARG A 200 9.90 4.85 29.00
N THR A 201 10.39 5.91 28.37
CA THR A 201 9.62 7.11 27.99
C THR A 201 10.06 7.59 26.62
N LYS A 202 9.16 8.22 25.85
CA LYS A 202 9.43 8.60 24.45
C LYS A 202 9.98 7.42 23.64
N ASN A 203 9.28 6.29 23.77
CA ASN A 203 9.68 5.00 23.23
C ASN A 203 8.97 4.65 21.92
N ASN A 204 8.28 5.61 21.30
CA ASN A 204 7.67 5.45 19.99
C ASN A 204 8.55 6.17 18.95
N PRO A 205 9.33 5.46 18.12
CA PRO A 205 10.10 6.11 17.07
C PRO A 205 9.19 6.63 15.95
N VAL A 206 9.55 7.77 15.37
CA VAL A 206 8.98 8.25 14.10
C VAL A 206 10.11 8.36 13.10
N LEU A 207 10.04 7.57 12.04
CA LEU A 207 10.92 7.64 10.89
C LEU A 207 10.51 8.88 10.08
N ILE A 208 11.41 9.85 10.01
CA ILE A 208 11.19 11.12 9.32
C ILE A 208 12.15 11.19 8.15
N GLY A 209 11.60 11.20 6.96
CA GLY A 209 12.35 11.32 5.71
C GLY A 209 11.37 11.48 4.57
N GLU A 210 11.85 11.89 3.41
CA GLU A 210 10.98 12.08 2.26
C GLU A 210 10.36 10.75 1.77
N ALA A 211 9.38 10.81 0.87
CA ALA A 211 8.81 9.60 0.28
C ALA A 211 9.90 8.77 -0.41
N GLY A 212 9.77 7.44 -0.48
CA GLY A 212 10.74 6.63 -1.22
C GLY A 212 12.13 6.45 -0.61
N VAL A 213 12.52 7.11 0.48
CA VAL A 213 13.85 6.91 1.11
C VAL A 213 14.04 5.53 1.78
N GLY A 214 13.04 4.65 1.75
CA GLY A 214 13.13 3.32 2.37
C GLY A 214 12.77 3.28 3.85
N LYS A 215 11.84 4.14 4.31
CA LYS A 215 11.31 4.10 5.69
C LYS A 215 10.72 2.73 6.02
N THR A 216 9.94 2.16 5.11
CA THR A 216 9.34 0.82 5.27
C THR A 216 10.40 -0.27 5.34
N ALA A 217 11.48 -0.17 4.54
CA ALA A 217 12.60 -1.11 4.59
C ALA A 217 13.29 -1.15 5.96
N ILE A 218 13.41 -0.02 6.66
CA ILE A 218 13.96 0.02 8.04
C ILE A 218 13.07 -0.81 8.98
N VAL A 219 11.75 -0.72 8.83
CA VAL A 219 10.79 -1.45 9.65
C VAL A 219 10.81 -2.95 9.33
N GLU A 220 10.90 -3.31 8.06
CA GLU A 220 11.07 -4.71 7.62
C GLU A 220 12.38 -5.30 8.15
N GLY A 221 13.46 -4.53 8.13
CA GLY A 221 14.76 -4.94 8.68
C GLY A 221 14.73 -5.12 10.19
N LEU A 222 13.96 -4.29 10.90
CA LEU A 222 13.66 -4.52 12.32
C LEU A 222 12.88 -5.84 12.51
N ALA A 223 11.88 -6.12 11.68
CA ALA A 223 11.13 -7.38 11.74
C ALA A 223 12.04 -8.60 11.52
N GLN A 224 12.98 -8.53 10.58
CA GLN A 224 14.00 -9.57 10.35
C GLN A 224 14.88 -9.79 11.58
N ARG A 225 15.36 -8.72 12.21
CA ARG A 225 16.15 -8.84 13.46
C ARG A 225 15.35 -9.45 14.61
N ILE A 226 14.09 -9.05 14.78
CA ILE A 226 13.18 -9.63 15.78
C ILE A 226 12.98 -11.13 15.51
N ALA A 227 12.74 -11.52 14.25
CA ALA A 227 12.56 -12.92 13.86
C ALA A 227 13.81 -13.75 14.12
N ALA A 228 15.00 -13.21 13.84
CA ALA A 228 16.29 -13.83 14.11
C ALA A 228 16.71 -13.79 15.59
N SER A 229 15.91 -13.17 16.47
CA SER A 229 16.27 -12.90 17.87
C SER A 229 17.56 -12.07 18.06
N ASP A 230 17.98 -11.32 17.03
CA ASP A 230 19.10 -10.36 17.05
C ASP A 230 18.61 -8.97 17.51
N VAL A 231 18.01 -8.93 18.71
CA VAL A 231 17.47 -7.70 19.30
C VAL A 231 17.71 -7.68 20.82
N PRO A 232 17.69 -6.50 21.47
CA PRO A 232 17.71 -6.42 22.93
C PRO A 232 16.60 -7.23 23.58
N GLU A 233 16.82 -7.70 24.81
CA GLU A 233 15.82 -8.48 25.59
C GLU A 233 14.44 -7.83 25.62
N ALA A 234 14.38 -6.50 25.71
CA ALA A 234 13.12 -5.76 25.72
C ALA A 234 12.27 -5.95 24.46
N LEU A 235 12.87 -6.33 23.32
CA LEU A 235 12.22 -6.53 22.03
C LEU A 235 12.11 -8.01 21.62
N LYS A 236 12.73 -8.92 22.38
CA LYS A 236 12.61 -10.35 22.11
C LYS A 236 11.16 -10.80 22.27
N ASN A 237 10.75 -11.73 21.41
CA ASN A 237 9.40 -12.32 21.38
C ASN A 237 8.27 -11.30 21.14
N LYS A 238 8.58 -10.06 20.72
CA LYS A 238 7.56 -9.14 20.23
C LYS A 238 7.19 -9.47 18.79
N GLU A 239 5.98 -9.10 18.40
CA GLU A 239 5.54 -9.15 17.01
C GLU A 239 5.44 -7.75 16.45
N LEU A 240 6.03 -7.53 15.27
CA LEU A 240 5.91 -6.28 14.52
C LEU A 240 4.83 -6.44 13.46
N ILE A 241 3.79 -5.61 13.56
CA ILE A 241 2.60 -5.65 12.71
C ILE A 241 2.43 -4.30 12.03
N SER A 242 2.26 -4.29 10.71
CA SER A 242 1.95 -3.10 9.91
C SER A 242 0.44 -2.90 9.80
N LEU A 243 -0.05 -1.71 10.10
CA LEU A 243 -1.45 -1.34 9.87
C LEU A 243 -1.70 -1.15 8.37
N ASP A 244 -2.78 -1.73 7.85
CA ASP A 244 -3.21 -1.49 6.48
C ASP A 244 -4.35 -0.45 6.46
N LEU A 245 -3.98 0.80 6.14
CA LEU A 245 -4.95 1.89 6.04
C LEU A 245 -5.94 1.66 4.88
N GLY A 246 -5.50 1.00 3.80
CA GLY A 246 -6.35 0.66 2.66
C GLY A 246 -7.45 -0.32 3.06
N ALA A 247 -7.10 -1.38 3.79
CA ALA A 247 -8.06 -2.35 4.30
C ALA A 247 -9.07 -1.73 5.30
N LEU A 248 -8.63 -0.77 6.11
CA LEU A 248 -9.52 -0.06 7.03
C LEU A 248 -10.56 0.80 6.30
N VAL A 249 -10.16 1.45 5.19
CA VAL A 249 -11.05 2.32 4.40
C VAL A 249 -11.90 1.52 3.41
N ALA A 250 -11.40 0.39 2.89
CA ALA A 250 -12.06 -0.42 1.88
C ALA A 250 -13.45 -0.89 2.35
N GLY A 251 -14.46 -0.66 1.52
CA GLY A 251 -15.83 -1.05 1.81
C GLY A 251 -16.52 -0.26 2.93
N THR A 252 -15.89 0.82 3.44
CA THR A 252 -16.59 1.73 4.36
C THR A 252 -17.49 2.68 3.59
N LYS A 253 -18.78 2.73 3.95
CA LYS A 253 -19.74 3.70 3.38
C LYS A 253 -19.80 4.96 4.23
N TYR A 254 -19.43 4.85 5.50
CA TYR A 254 -19.53 5.91 6.51
C TYR A 254 -18.25 5.99 7.34
N ARG A 255 -17.86 7.21 7.74
CA ARG A 255 -16.67 7.44 8.60
C ARG A 255 -16.70 6.66 9.92
N GLY A 256 -17.89 6.48 10.49
CA GLY A 256 -18.06 5.73 11.74
C GLY A 256 -17.61 4.27 11.65
N GLU A 257 -17.73 3.64 10.47
CA GLU A 257 -17.28 2.26 10.25
C GLU A 257 -15.75 2.16 10.30
N PHE A 258 -15.04 3.13 9.72
CA PHE A 258 -13.59 3.22 9.85
C PHE A 258 -13.16 3.37 11.31
N GLU A 259 -13.81 4.29 12.04
CA GLU A 259 -13.51 4.49 13.46
C GLU A 259 -13.77 3.22 14.27
N GLU A 260 -14.86 2.50 14.00
CA GLU A 260 -15.15 1.23 14.69
C GLU A 260 -14.09 0.16 14.40
N ARG A 261 -13.64 0.03 13.14
CA ARG A 261 -12.56 -0.90 12.77
C ARG A 261 -11.24 -0.55 13.45
N LEU A 262 -10.86 0.72 13.42
CA LEU A 262 -9.65 1.19 14.11
C LEU A 262 -9.76 0.98 15.62
N LYS A 263 -10.95 1.16 16.21
CA LYS A 263 -11.21 0.88 17.63
C LYS A 263 -11.00 -0.60 17.95
N ALA A 264 -11.46 -1.49 17.06
CA ALA A 264 -11.27 -2.93 17.23
C ALA A 264 -9.77 -3.29 17.23
N VAL A 265 -9.01 -2.77 16.27
CA VAL A 265 -7.54 -2.93 16.21
C VAL A 265 -6.88 -2.43 17.49
N MET A 266 -7.20 -1.22 17.93
CA MET A 266 -6.63 -0.62 19.14
C MET A 266 -6.93 -1.45 20.40
N LYS A 267 -8.15 -1.96 20.54
CA LYS A 267 -8.55 -2.80 21.67
C LYS A 267 -7.80 -4.13 21.69
N GLU A 268 -7.48 -4.68 20.52
CA GLU A 268 -6.68 -5.90 20.41
C GLU A 268 -5.21 -5.65 20.79
N LEU A 269 -4.64 -4.52 20.37
CA LEU A 269 -3.30 -4.09 20.77
C LEU A 269 -3.18 -3.85 22.28
N GLU A 270 -4.18 -3.24 22.91
CA GLU A 270 -4.24 -3.07 24.37
C GLU A 270 -4.20 -4.43 25.09
N ARG A 271 -4.92 -5.44 24.58
CA ARG A 271 -4.94 -6.80 25.14
C ARG A 271 -3.64 -7.56 24.94
N ALA A 272 -2.93 -7.29 23.84
CA ALA A 272 -1.61 -7.85 23.61
C ALA A 272 -0.58 -7.40 24.67
N ALA A 273 -0.94 -6.42 25.53
CA ALA A 273 -0.16 -6.02 26.70
C ALA A 273 1.31 -5.69 26.36
N GLY A 274 1.51 -4.99 25.24
CA GLY A 274 2.82 -4.58 24.76
C GLY A 274 3.63 -5.69 24.07
N LYS A 275 3.08 -6.86 23.80
CA LYS A 275 3.73 -7.90 22.97
C LYS A 275 3.78 -7.52 21.49
N VAL A 276 2.90 -6.63 21.04
CA VAL A 276 2.84 -6.16 19.64
C VAL A 276 3.45 -4.77 19.52
N LEU A 277 4.26 -4.59 18.50
CA LEU A 277 4.73 -3.31 17.98
C LEU A 277 3.90 -2.99 16.74
N LEU A 278 3.23 -1.83 16.73
CA LEU A 278 2.43 -1.38 15.60
C LEU A 278 3.26 -0.46 14.70
N PHE A 279 3.40 -0.80 13.42
CA PHE A 279 3.89 0.12 12.41
C PHE A 279 2.71 0.83 11.73
N ILE A 280 2.79 2.15 11.64
CA ILE A 280 1.83 2.99 10.94
C ILE A 280 2.61 3.77 9.89
N ASP A 281 2.46 3.38 8.64
CA ASP A 281 2.94 4.19 7.53
C ASP A 281 2.06 5.43 7.38
N GLU A 282 2.66 6.52 6.94
CA GLU A 282 2.00 7.82 6.81
C GLU A 282 1.20 8.21 8.07
N VAL A 283 1.80 8.09 9.25
CA VAL A 283 1.11 8.25 10.54
C VAL A 283 0.35 9.59 10.66
N HIS A 284 0.79 10.61 9.92
CA HIS A 284 0.14 11.91 9.83
C HIS A 284 -1.32 11.85 9.36
N THR A 285 -1.67 10.86 8.52
CA THR A 285 -3.03 10.63 8.02
C THR A 285 -4.02 10.36 9.14
N LEU A 286 -3.58 9.70 10.22
CA LEU A 286 -4.40 9.39 11.40
C LEU A 286 -4.48 10.52 12.43
N VAL A 287 -3.51 11.46 12.44
CA VAL A 287 -3.42 12.50 13.49
C VAL A 287 -3.65 13.93 13.01
N GLY A 288 -3.60 14.21 11.72
CA GLY A 288 -3.49 15.59 11.20
C GLY A 288 -4.49 16.00 10.14
N ALA A 289 -5.24 15.08 9.55
CA ALA A 289 -5.91 15.36 8.28
C ALA A 289 -7.22 16.17 8.42
N GLY A 290 -7.71 16.43 9.64
CA GLY A 290 -9.01 17.05 9.93
C GLY A 290 -9.24 18.50 9.44
N ALA A 291 -8.32 19.11 8.68
CA ALA A 291 -8.49 20.45 8.12
C ALA A 291 -9.07 20.47 6.69
N ALA A 292 -9.10 19.33 5.99
CA ALA A 292 -9.77 19.21 4.68
C ALA A 292 -11.11 18.49 4.86
N GLU A 293 -12.17 18.98 4.21
CA GLU A 293 -13.50 18.35 4.17
C GLU A 293 -13.40 16.92 3.60
N GLY A 294 -13.12 15.93 4.44
CA GLY A 294 -12.87 14.58 3.94
C GLY A 294 -12.10 13.68 4.89
N ALA A 295 -11.13 14.24 5.59
CA ALA A 295 -10.11 13.42 6.22
C ALA A 295 -10.48 12.98 7.64
N ILE A 296 -9.95 11.81 8.01
CA ILE A 296 -10.32 11.09 9.23
C ILE A 296 -9.35 11.46 10.35
N ASP A 297 -9.85 12.06 11.44
CA ASP A 297 -9.04 12.39 12.62
C ASP A 297 -9.19 11.32 13.70
N ALA A 298 -8.29 10.34 13.68
CA ALA A 298 -8.20 9.29 14.69
C ALA A 298 -7.31 9.67 15.88
N SER A 299 -6.85 10.93 15.97
CA SER A 299 -5.91 11.36 17.03
C SER A 299 -6.48 11.15 18.43
N ASN A 300 -7.79 11.32 18.59
CA ASN A 300 -8.50 11.11 19.86
C ASN A 300 -8.46 9.65 20.34
N MET A 301 -8.31 8.70 19.43
CA MET A 301 -8.23 7.27 19.75
C MET A 301 -6.78 6.84 20.07
N LEU A 302 -5.80 7.42 19.36
CA LEU A 302 -4.38 7.09 19.53
C LEU A 302 -3.75 7.74 20.76
N LYS A 303 -4.09 9.01 21.06
CA LYS A 303 -3.49 9.79 22.15
C LYS A 303 -3.60 9.11 23.53
N PRO A 304 -4.76 8.58 23.96
CA PRO A 304 -4.88 7.91 25.25
C PRO A 304 -4.01 6.65 25.35
N ALA A 305 -4.00 5.80 24.32
CA ALA A 305 -3.23 4.55 24.32
C ALA A 305 -1.71 4.82 24.32
N LEU A 306 -1.25 5.81 23.56
CA LEU A 306 0.13 6.30 23.59
C LEU A 306 0.49 6.94 24.95
N ALA A 307 -0.46 7.64 25.57
CA ALA A 307 -0.23 8.29 26.87
C ALA A 307 -0.07 7.29 28.01
N ARG A 308 -0.85 6.21 28.00
CA ARG A 308 -0.78 5.13 28.98
C ARG A 308 0.40 4.18 28.75
N GLY A 309 1.04 4.24 27.57
CA GLY A 309 2.13 3.33 27.20
C GLY A 309 1.64 1.91 26.85
N GLU A 310 0.33 1.77 26.59
CA GLU A 310 -0.30 0.52 26.17
C GLU A 310 -0.02 0.26 24.67
N LEU A 311 0.10 1.33 23.88
CA LEU A 311 0.50 1.27 22.48
C LEU A 311 1.99 1.55 22.32
N HIS A 312 2.70 0.60 21.71
CA HIS A 312 4.06 0.80 21.19
C HIS A 312 3.98 0.92 19.67
N ALA A 313 4.23 2.11 19.15
CA ALA A 313 4.10 2.40 17.74
C ALA A 313 5.41 2.87 17.11
N ILE A 314 5.61 2.49 15.86
CA ILE A 314 6.61 3.02 14.94
C ILE A 314 5.82 3.80 13.88
N GLY A 315 6.02 5.12 13.80
CA GLY A 315 5.42 5.94 12.75
C GLY A 315 6.39 6.17 11.60
N ALA A 316 5.90 6.32 10.38
CA ALA A 316 6.66 6.89 9.27
C ALA A 316 5.94 8.12 8.71
N THR A 317 6.69 9.16 8.38
CA THR A 317 6.13 10.40 7.80
C THR A 317 7.21 11.23 7.10
N THR A 318 6.80 12.27 6.37
CA THR A 318 7.71 13.26 5.78
C THR A 318 8.07 14.36 6.78
N ILE A 319 9.14 15.11 6.48
CA ILE A 319 9.59 16.21 7.34
C ILE A 319 8.48 17.27 7.49
N LYS A 320 7.84 17.65 6.38
CA LYS A 320 6.76 18.66 6.35
C LYS A 320 5.56 18.22 7.18
N GLU A 321 5.14 16.97 7.01
CA GLU A 321 4.03 16.35 7.72
C GLU A 321 4.30 16.26 9.23
N TYR A 322 5.51 15.82 9.61
CA TYR A 322 5.92 15.76 11.02
C TYR A 322 5.85 17.13 11.70
N GLN A 323 6.44 18.16 11.09
CA GLN A 323 6.44 19.52 11.61
C GLN A 323 5.03 20.09 11.74
N LYS A 324 4.16 19.78 10.77
CA LYS A 324 2.79 20.32 10.73
C LYS A 324 1.88 19.67 11.77
N TYR A 325 1.93 18.35 11.92
CA TYR A 325 0.90 17.60 12.66
C TYR A 325 1.38 16.92 13.94
N ILE A 326 2.65 16.51 14.03
CA ILE A 326 3.16 15.73 15.16
C ILE A 326 3.94 16.62 16.13
N GLU A 327 4.84 17.46 15.61
CA GLU A 327 5.70 18.32 16.43
C GLU A 327 4.91 19.42 17.14
N ARG A 328 3.88 19.96 16.47
CA ARG A 328 3.00 21.00 17.03
C ARG A 328 2.03 20.46 18.09
N ASP A 329 1.73 19.16 18.09
CA ASP A 329 0.85 18.55 19.08
C ASP A 329 1.64 18.13 20.32
N ALA A 330 1.42 18.83 21.44
CA ALA A 330 2.15 18.60 22.68
C ALA A 330 1.94 17.19 23.28
N ALA A 331 0.83 16.51 22.98
CA ALA A 331 0.59 15.15 23.46
C ALA A 331 1.41 14.13 22.64
N LEU A 332 1.44 14.28 21.32
CA LEU A 332 2.19 13.41 20.42
C LEU A 332 3.71 13.62 20.54
N ALA A 333 4.18 14.86 20.57
CA ALA A 333 5.60 15.21 20.71
C ALA A 333 6.23 14.71 22.03
N ARG A 334 5.41 14.42 23.05
CA ARG A 334 5.87 13.81 24.32
C ARG A 334 5.99 12.29 24.27
N ARG A 335 5.44 11.64 23.24
CA ARG A 335 5.40 10.17 23.10
C ARG A 335 6.27 9.67 21.97
N PHE A 336 6.37 10.47 20.91
CA PHE A 336 7.20 10.18 19.76
C PHE A 336 8.62 10.72 19.89
N GLN A 337 9.57 10.00 19.31
CA GLN A 337 10.97 10.35 19.20
C GLN A 337 11.35 10.36 17.72
N PRO A 338 11.79 11.51 17.17
CA PRO A 338 12.22 11.57 15.78
C PRO A 338 13.47 10.73 15.54
N VAL A 339 13.47 10.02 14.41
CA VAL A 339 14.58 9.28 13.81
C VAL A 339 14.65 9.73 12.35
N TYR A 340 15.64 10.54 12.00
CA TYR A 340 15.79 11.04 10.64
C TYR A 340 16.34 9.92 9.75
N VAL A 341 15.73 9.77 8.58
CA VAL A 341 16.12 8.81 7.55
C VAL A 341 16.57 9.60 6.35
N GLU A 342 17.85 9.48 6.05
CA GLU A 342 18.46 10.11 4.89
C GLU A 342 18.32 9.19 3.67
N GLU A 343 18.33 9.82 2.49
CA GLU A 343 18.44 9.11 1.23
C GLU A 343 19.73 8.28 1.20
N PRO A 344 19.70 7.02 0.70
CA PRO A 344 20.92 6.22 0.65
C PRO A 344 21.94 6.86 -0.30
N SER A 345 23.22 6.68 -0.03
CA SER A 345 24.25 7.11 -0.97
C SER A 345 24.21 6.29 -2.27
N VAL A 346 24.93 6.73 -3.31
CA VAL A 346 25.10 5.98 -4.55
C VAL A 346 25.66 4.57 -4.26
N ASP A 347 26.67 4.48 -3.39
CA ASP A 347 27.29 3.21 -3.04
C ASP A 347 26.32 2.31 -2.26
N ASP A 348 25.54 2.88 -1.33
CA ASP A 348 24.50 2.15 -0.59
C ASP A 348 23.40 1.64 -1.54
N THR A 349 22.98 2.46 -2.50
CA THR A 349 21.97 2.09 -3.49
C THR A 349 22.47 0.96 -4.39
N ILE A 350 23.73 1.00 -4.81
CA ILE A 350 24.36 -0.12 -5.52
C ILE A 350 24.35 -1.39 -4.66
N ALA A 351 24.67 -1.28 -3.37
CA ALA A 351 24.65 -2.42 -2.46
C ALA A 351 23.23 -2.99 -2.26
N ILE A 352 22.21 -2.12 -2.12
CA ILE A 352 20.80 -2.50 -2.04
C ILE A 352 20.40 -3.29 -3.30
N LEU A 353 20.69 -2.77 -4.49
CA LEU A 353 20.34 -3.43 -5.74
C LEU A 353 21.05 -4.76 -5.95
N ARG A 354 22.31 -4.85 -5.52
CA ARG A 354 23.03 -6.13 -5.50
C ARG A 354 22.38 -7.15 -4.55
N GLY A 355 21.86 -6.69 -3.41
CA GLY A 355 21.16 -7.53 -2.43
C GLY A 355 19.85 -8.12 -2.98
N ILE A 356 19.08 -7.33 -3.74
CA ILE A 356 17.79 -7.76 -4.30
C ILE A 356 17.91 -8.39 -5.71
N LYS A 357 19.08 -8.28 -6.35
CA LYS A 357 19.36 -8.77 -7.71
C LYS A 357 18.78 -10.16 -7.99
N ASN A 358 19.09 -11.14 -7.14
CA ASN A 358 18.72 -12.54 -7.37
C ASN A 358 17.18 -12.72 -7.39
N LYS A 359 16.45 -11.97 -6.56
CA LYS A 359 14.99 -12.00 -6.54
C LYS A 359 14.41 -11.44 -7.84
N TYR A 360 14.95 -10.33 -8.34
CA TYR A 360 14.53 -9.73 -9.61
C TYR A 360 14.84 -10.61 -10.82
N GLU A 361 16.02 -11.26 -10.85
CA GLU A 361 16.37 -12.20 -11.92
C GLU A 361 15.39 -13.37 -12.00
N ILE A 362 15.02 -13.94 -10.86
CA ILE A 362 14.03 -15.03 -10.79
C ILE A 362 12.64 -14.55 -11.21
N HIS A 363 12.20 -13.40 -10.70
CA HIS A 363 10.87 -12.86 -10.97
C HIS A 363 10.64 -12.56 -12.46
N HIS A 364 11.62 -11.94 -13.12
CA HIS A 364 11.51 -11.52 -14.52
C HIS A 364 12.10 -12.52 -15.51
N GLY A 365 12.77 -13.58 -15.05
CA GLY A 365 13.42 -14.57 -15.92
C GLY A 365 14.58 -13.99 -16.74
N ILE A 366 15.26 -12.98 -16.22
CA ILE A 366 16.38 -12.30 -16.90
C ILE A 366 17.68 -12.45 -16.10
N LYS A 367 18.81 -12.12 -16.72
CA LYS A 367 20.10 -11.93 -16.01
C LYS A 367 20.46 -10.45 -15.98
N ILE A 368 20.81 -9.96 -14.80
CA ILE A 368 21.18 -8.57 -14.54
C ILE A 368 22.69 -8.54 -14.29
N THR A 369 23.44 -7.82 -15.12
CA THR A 369 24.89 -7.69 -14.93
C THR A 369 25.20 -6.66 -13.84
N ASP A 370 26.31 -6.83 -13.13
CA ASP A 370 26.75 -5.87 -12.10
C ASP A 370 27.00 -4.48 -12.69
N ALA A 371 27.58 -4.43 -13.90
CA ALA A 371 27.78 -3.19 -14.63
C ALA A 371 26.46 -2.47 -14.95
N SER A 372 25.38 -3.23 -15.22
CA SER A 372 24.04 -2.67 -15.43
C SER A 372 23.47 -2.07 -14.14
N ILE A 373 23.70 -2.67 -12.97
CA ILE A 373 23.28 -2.13 -11.67
C ILE A 373 24.01 -0.81 -11.39
N VAL A 374 25.34 -0.82 -11.49
CA VAL A 374 26.16 0.37 -11.27
C VAL A 374 25.77 1.49 -12.24
N SER A 375 25.56 1.16 -13.50
CA SER A 375 25.08 2.14 -14.50
C SER A 375 23.68 2.64 -14.14
N ALA A 376 22.74 1.76 -13.79
CA ALA A 376 21.38 2.16 -13.44
C ALA A 376 21.35 3.12 -12.25
N VAL A 377 22.12 2.87 -11.19
CA VAL A 377 22.22 3.78 -10.04
C VAL A 377 22.90 5.09 -10.42
N ASN A 378 24.03 5.03 -11.12
CA ASN A 378 24.75 6.25 -11.51
C ASN A 378 23.92 7.13 -12.46
N LEU A 379 23.18 6.51 -13.38
CA LEU A 379 22.26 7.21 -14.26
C LEU A 379 21.05 7.73 -13.44
N SER A 380 20.45 6.92 -12.57
CA SER A 380 19.37 7.31 -11.66
C SER A 380 19.73 8.54 -10.82
N ALA A 381 20.80 8.44 -10.02
CA ALA A 381 21.30 9.51 -9.16
C ALA A 381 21.70 10.76 -9.95
N ARG A 382 22.00 10.61 -11.24
CA ARG A 382 22.40 11.73 -12.11
C ARG A 382 21.23 12.36 -12.85
N TYR A 383 20.21 11.60 -13.25
CA TYR A 383 19.19 12.04 -14.20
C TYR A 383 17.76 12.10 -13.62
N ILE A 384 17.49 11.47 -12.47
CA ILE A 384 16.16 11.48 -11.84
C ILE A 384 16.31 11.95 -10.39
N THR A 385 15.95 13.21 -10.13
CA THR A 385 16.17 13.93 -8.85
C THR A 385 14.87 14.33 -8.16
N ASP A 386 13.74 14.18 -8.85
CA ASP A 386 12.38 14.41 -8.37
C ASP A 386 11.82 13.22 -7.58
N ARG A 387 12.59 12.12 -7.50
CA ARG A 387 12.30 10.91 -6.73
C ARG A 387 13.55 10.46 -5.99
N PHE A 388 13.36 9.84 -4.82
CA PHE A 388 14.45 9.35 -3.98
C PHE A 388 14.94 7.98 -4.49
N LEU A 389 16.25 7.74 -4.39
CA LEU A 389 16.95 6.60 -4.98
C LEU A 389 16.26 5.21 -4.84
N PRO A 390 15.62 4.86 -3.70
CA PRO A 390 14.93 3.56 -3.57
C PRO A 390 13.58 3.46 -4.30
N ASP A 391 12.80 4.54 -4.41
CA ASP A 391 11.48 4.54 -5.10
C ASP A 391 11.64 4.41 -6.62
N LEU A 392 12.81 4.81 -7.14
CA LEU A 392 13.06 4.89 -8.56
C LEU A 392 13.04 3.55 -9.30
N LEU A 393 13.22 2.45 -8.57
CA LEU A 393 13.52 1.14 -9.14
C LEU A 393 12.43 0.09 -8.84
N GLY A 394 11.34 0.52 -8.17
CA GLY A 394 10.22 -0.34 -7.74
C GLY A 394 8.91 -0.15 -8.53
N GLU A 395 8.70 1.00 -9.19
CA GLU A 395 7.46 1.27 -9.95
C GLU A 395 7.74 1.47 -11.44
N ASP A 396 6.79 0.99 -12.25
CA ASP A 396 6.79 1.07 -13.71
C ASP A 396 7.25 2.45 -14.23
N VAL A 397 8.19 2.41 -15.18
CA VAL A 397 8.81 3.55 -15.84
C VAL A 397 7.76 4.42 -16.55
N GLN A 398 7.40 5.59 -15.98
CA GLN A 398 6.72 6.68 -16.71
C GLN A 398 6.80 8.08 -16.00
N ALA A 399 7.16 9.11 -16.81
CA ALA A 399 7.18 10.59 -16.60
C ALA A 399 8.48 11.23 -16.01
N LEU A 400 9.27 12.12 -16.68
CA LEU A 400 9.11 13.47 -17.33
C LEU A 400 9.22 14.61 -16.27
N GLY A 401 10.28 15.42 -16.06
CA GLY A 401 11.07 16.34 -16.90
C GLY A 401 11.21 17.78 -16.29
N SER A 402 12.42 18.38 -16.12
CA SER A 402 12.73 19.84 -15.92
C SER A 402 14.26 20.17 -15.93
N ALA A 403 14.79 21.09 -16.78
CA ALA A 403 16.24 21.17 -17.14
C ALA A 403 17.17 22.23 -16.48
N PRO A 404 18.51 22.01 -16.43
CA PRO A 404 19.54 22.99 -16.03
C PRO A 404 19.74 24.12 -16.97
N PHE A 405 20.31 25.16 -16.38
CA PHE A 405 21.16 26.09 -17.09
C PHE A 405 22.44 26.42 -16.32
N GLU A 406 23.53 26.71 -17.04
CA GLU A 406 24.75 27.36 -16.54
C GLU A 406 25.04 28.62 -17.37
N VAL A 407 25.71 29.62 -16.78
CA VAL A 407 26.16 30.84 -17.50
C VAL A 407 27.67 30.74 -17.72
N SER A 408 28.10 30.62 -18.97
CA SER A 408 29.52 30.58 -19.37
C SER A 408 29.80 31.61 -20.46
N ASP A 409 30.80 32.46 -20.25
CA ASP A 409 31.24 33.51 -21.19
C ASP A 409 30.11 34.43 -21.70
N GLY A 410 29.14 34.76 -20.84
CA GLY A 410 28.01 35.64 -21.19
C GLY A 410 26.86 34.94 -21.93
N ASN A 411 26.93 33.61 -22.04
CA ASN A 411 25.92 32.79 -22.70
C ASN A 411 25.26 31.82 -21.71
N LEU A 412 23.96 31.62 -21.88
CA LEU A 412 23.12 30.66 -21.20
C LEU A 412 23.25 29.29 -21.88
N VAL A 413 23.58 28.23 -21.15
CA VAL A 413 23.77 26.87 -21.69
C VAL A 413 22.65 25.94 -21.20
N LEU A 414 21.93 25.27 -22.12
CA LEU A 414 20.81 24.37 -21.80
C LEU A 414 21.16 22.88 -22.03
N GLY A 415 21.02 22.05 -21.00
CA GLY A 415 21.14 20.58 -21.07
C GLY A 415 22.57 19.98 -21.19
N ASN A 416 22.65 18.64 -21.31
CA ASN A 416 23.91 17.85 -21.31
C ASN A 416 24.74 17.89 -22.61
N ARG A 417 24.28 18.63 -23.63
CA ARG A 417 25.09 19.06 -24.78
C ARG A 417 24.85 20.55 -24.93
N PRO A 418 25.91 21.38 -25.01
CA PRO A 418 25.75 22.81 -24.81
C PRO A 418 25.02 23.44 -26.00
N LEU A 419 23.71 23.68 -25.85
CA LEU A 419 23.04 24.71 -26.63
C LEU A 419 23.35 26.04 -25.96
N VAL A 420 24.30 26.77 -26.52
CA VAL A 420 24.72 28.09 -26.07
C VAL A 420 23.69 29.10 -26.58
N ILE A 421 23.10 29.92 -25.71
CA ILE A 421 22.17 30.99 -26.04
C ILE A 421 22.75 32.30 -25.49
N GLN A 422 22.96 33.29 -26.34
CA GLN A 422 23.46 34.59 -25.88
C GLN A 422 22.33 35.39 -25.24
N LEU A 423 22.61 36.19 -24.22
CA LEU A 423 21.58 37.00 -23.54
C LEU A 423 20.88 38.03 -24.47
N SER A 424 21.54 38.39 -25.58
CA SER A 424 20.99 39.27 -26.62
C SER A 424 20.25 38.55 -27.73
N GLU A 425 20.29 37.21 -27.77
CA GLU A 425 19.58 36.44 -28.79
C GLU A 425 18.08 36.44 -28.53
N LYS A 426 17.31 36.54 -29.61
CA LYS A 426 15.86 36.36 -29.57
C LYS A 426 15.55 34.87 -29.52
N ILE A 427 14.64 34.51 -28.63
CA ILE A 427 14.22 33.13 -28.40
C ILE A 427 12.72 33.07 -28.65
N VAL A 428 12.28 32.24 -29.60
CA VAL A 428 10.85 32.04 -29.84
C VAL A 428 10.38 30.79 -29.12
N VAL A 429 9.37 30.94 -28.27
CA VAL A 429 8.95 29.92 -27.31
C VAL A 429 7.49 29.59 -27.50
N GLU A 430 7.20 28.30 -27.61
CA GLU A 430 5.84 27.78 -27.66
C GLU A 430 5.11 27.99 -26.33
N ASN A 431 3.88 28.51 -26.39
CA ASN A 431 3.04 28.75 -25.23
C ASN A 431 1.59 28.34 -25.50
N ALA A 432 1.06 27.35 -24.80
CA ALA A 432 -0.35 27.03 -24.87
C ALA A 432 -1.17 27.84 -23.85
N THR A 433 -2.31 28.39 -24.28
CA THR A 433 -3.24 29.12 -23.40
C THR A 433 -4.60 28.43 -23.37
N ALA A 434 -4.76 27.32 -22.62
CA ALA A 434 -6.07 26.77 -22.26
C ALA A 434 -6.01 25.67 -21.18
N ASP A 435 -7.04 25.65 -20.31
CA ASP A 435 -7.40 24.61 -19.32
C ASP A 435 -7.88 23.28 -19.97
N ASP A 436 -7.28 22.87 -21.10
CA ASP A 436 -7.63 21.64 -21.79
C ASP A 436 -6.58 20.57 -21.50
N TYR A 437 -7.01 19.44 -20.93
CA TYR A 437 -6.14 18.38 -20.39
C TYR A 437 -5.17 17.80 -21.45
N GLY A 438 -5.52 17.92 -22.74
CA GLY A 438 -4.68 17.48 -23.86
C GLY A 438 -3.52 18.43 -24.23
N LEU A 439 -3.59 19.71 -23.82
CA LEU A 439 -2.61 20.74 -24.17
C LEU A 439 -1.65 21.12 -23.02
N PHE A 440 -1.82 20.51 -21.84
CA PHE A 440 -1.07 20.80 -20.60
C PHE A 440 0.47 20.64 -20.70
N TYR A 441 0.98 20.07 -21.77
CA TYR A 441 2.42 19.90 -22.00
C TYR A 441 3.00 20.90 -23.02
N TYR A 442 2.15 21.64 -23.74
CA TYR A 442 2.55 22.63 -24.76
C TYR A 442 2.86 24.02 -24.17
N ASP A 443 2.52 24.26 -22.90
CA ASP A 443 2.92 25.45 -22.14
C ASP A 443 4.26 25.24 -21.39
N THR A 444 4.83 24.02 -21.41
CA THR A 444 6.09 23.69 -20.73
C THR A 444 7.26 24.58 -21.17
N PRO A 445 7.47 24.84 -22.48
CA PRO A 445 8.53 25.74 -22.91
C PRO A 445 8.34 27.16 -22.35
N ALA A 446 7.11 27.69 -22.38
CA ALA A 446 6.82 29.00 -21.84
C ALA A 446 7.06 29.08 -20.32
N ARG A 447 6.58 28.09 -19.56
CA ARG A 447 6.82 27.99 -18.11
C ARG A 447 8.30 27.91 -17.78
N TYR A 448 9.09 27.22 -18.60
CA TYR A 448 10.53 27.11 -18.43
C TYR A 448 11.19 28.49 -18.52
N PHE A 449 10.98 29.22 -19.61
CA PHE A 449 11.63 30.51 -19.83
C PHE A 449 11.15 31.59 -18.85
N MET A 450 9.87 31.60 -18.47
CA MET A 450 9.36 32.52 -17.43
C MET A 450 10.03 32.27 -16.07
N ASN A 451 10.17 30.99 -15.67
CA ASN A 451 10.84 30.62 -14.42
C ASN A 451 12.35 30.93 -14.47
N LEU A 452 12.97 30.79 -15.64
CA LEU A 452 14.37 31.09 -15.87
C LEU A 452 14.67 32.57 -15.66
N GLU A 453 13.90 33.45 -16.29
CA GLU A 453 14.02 34.92 -16.12
C GLU A 453 13.84 35.32 -14.64
N HIS A 454 12.83 34.75 -13.98
CA HIS A 454 12.56 35.03 -12.57
C HIS A 454 13.68 34.55 -11.63
N LYS A 455 14.21 33.34 -11.84
CA LYS A 455 15.30 32.79 -11.01
C LYS A 455 16.60 33.55 -11.16
N LEU A 456 16.92 33.99 -12.38
CA LEU A 456 18.20 34.64 -12.68
C LEU A 456 18.19 36.15 -12.48
N GLY A 457 17.01 36.77 -12.38
CA GLY A 457 16.89 38.24 -12.38
C GLY A 457 17.39 38.85 -13.69
N LEU A 458 17.37 38.09 -14.78
CA LEU A 458 17.78 38.49 -16.12
C LEU A 458 16.55 38.69 -17.00
N GLN A 459 16.67 39.59 -17.97
CA GLN A 459 15.64 39.82 -18.98
C GLN A 459 16.12 39.23 -20.30
N LEU A 460 15.52 38.10 -20.70
CA LEU A 460 15.81 37.45 -21.98
C LEU A 460 14.93 38.08 -23.07
N GLN A 461 15.33 37.99 -24.33
CA GLN A 461 14.49 38.45 -25.45
C GLN A 461 13.55 37.33 -25.91
N VAL A 462 12.61 36.94 -25.04
CA VAL A 462 11.68 35.85 -25.30
C VAL A 462 10.42 36.34 -26.03
N ILE A 463 10.07 35.67 -27.12
CA ILE A 463 8.84 35.89 -27.89
C ILE A 463 7.96 34.65 -27.72
N TYR A 464 6.90 34.77 -26.93
CA TYR A 464 5.95 33.69 -26.70
C TYR A 464 4.93 33.60 -27.84
N VAL A 465 4.79 32.43 -28.44
CA VAL A 465 3.84 32.16 -29.54
C VAL A 465 2.71 31.31 -28.99
N THR A 466 1.49 31.84 -29.06
CA THR A 466 0.30 31.13 -28.59
C THR A 466 -0.08 29.97 -29.51
N ILE A 467 -0.17 28.78 -28.94
CA ILE A 467 -0.64 27.56 -29.61
C ILE A 467 -1.98 27.13 -29.01
N ASP A 468 -2.98 26.93 -29.88
CA ASP A 468 -4.37 26.59 -29.51
C ASP A 468 -4.80 25.20 -30.03
N GLY A 469 -3.85 24.38 -30.48
CA GLY A 469 -4.10 23.01 -30.94
C GLY A 469 -2.82 22.26 -31.32
N PHE A 470 -2.96 20.97 -31.65
CA PHE A 470 -1.85 20.14 -32.11
C PHE A 470 -1.31 20.61 -33.47
N ASN A 471 -0.05 20.26 -33.77
CA ASN A 471 0.61 20.44 -35.08
C ASN A 471 0.79 21.90 -35.51
N GLN A 472 1.02 22.79 -34.55
CA GLN A 472 1.20 24.21 -34.81
C GLN A 472 2.65 24.70 -34.71
N THR A 473 3.63 23.78 -34.76
CA THR A 473 5.06 24.14 -34.79
C THR A 473 5.40 25.13 -35.91
N PHE A 474 4.65 25.14 -37.01
CA PHE A 474 4.81 26.12 -38.09
C PHE A 474 4.65 27.58 -37.61
N ARG A 475 3.76 27.85 -36.65
CA ARG A 475 3.57 29.20 -36.09
C ARG A 475 4.79 29.66 -35.31
N VAL A 476 5.43 28.74 -34.58
CA VAL A 476 6.69 29.01 -33.86
C VAL A 476 7.81 29.32 -34.85
N ILE A 477 7.86 28.57 -35.97
CA ILE A 477 8.86 28.78 -37.02
C ILE A 477 8.63 30.11 -37.76
N GLU A 478 7.40 30.43 -38.15
CA GLU A 478 7.06 31.72 -38.80
C GLU A 478 7.46 32.91 -37.91
N ALA A 479 7.12 32.85 -36.62
CA ALA A 479 7.51 33.87 -35.66
C ALA A 479 9.03 33.96 -35.49
N ALA A 480 9.76 32.85 -35.57
CA ALA A 480 11.22 32.85 -35.54
C ALA A 480 11.82 33.51 -36.79
N GLU A 481 11.26 33.26 -37.97
CA GLU A 481 11.70 33.90 -39.21
C GLU A 481 11.42 35.41 -39.21
N GLU A 482 10.22 35.83 -38.77
CA GLU A 482 9.86 37.25 -38.65
C GLU A 482 10.74 37.99 -37.63
N ALA A 483 11.02 37.35 -36.50
CA ALA A 483 11.86 37.91 -35.46
C ALA A 483 13.35 37.87 -35.78
N GLN A 484 13.77 37.12 -36.82
CA GLN A 484 15.16 36.75 -37.08
C GLN A 484 15.80 36.06 -35.86
N ALA A 485 15.05 35.16 -35.22
CA ALA A 485 15.50 34.38 -34.09
C ALA A 485 16.23 33.13 -34.56
N GLU A 486 17.37 32.85 -33.96
CA GLU A 486 18.16 31.65 -34.24
C GLU A 486 17.85 30.49 -33.28
N VAL A 487 17.07 30.75 -32.22
CA VAL A 487 16.73 29.78 -31.18
C VAL A 487 15.22 29.65 -31.05
N ILE A 488 14.72 28.41 -31.09
CA ILE A 488 13.33 28.08 -30.82
C ILE A 488 13.18 27.04 -29.71
N ALA A 489 12.11 27.14 -28.93
CA ALA A 489 11.78 26.21 -27.86
C ALA A 489 10.34 25.71 -28.02
N LEU A 490 10.18 24.39 -28.23
CA LEU A 490 8.89 23.81 -28.60
C LEU A 490 8.80 22.32 -28.28
N ARG A 491 7.61 21.76 -28.44
CA ARG A 491 7.36 20.32 -28.39
C ARG A 491 7.21 19.74 -29.79
N VAL A 492 7.92 18.64 -30.05
CA VAL A 492 7.77 17.81 -31.25
C VAL A 492 7.03 16.54 -30.86
N PHE A 493 5.80 16.40 -31.34
CA PHE A 493 4.96 15.25 -31.03
C PHE A 493 4.85 14.29 -32.22
N ASP A 494 4.57 14.82 -33.41
CA ASP A 494 4.26 14.01 -34.58
C ASP A 494 5.21 14.22 -35.78
N ARG A 495 4.85 13.62 -36.93
CA ARG A 495 5.63 13.71 -38.16
C ARG A 495 5.58 15.11 -38.78
N SER A 496 4.47 15.83 -38.62
CA SER A 496 4.30 17.18 -39.14
C SER A 496 5.26 18.14 -38.43
N ASP A 497 5.30 18.08 -37.09
CA ASP A 497 6.20 18.88 -36.26
C ASP A 497 7.67 18.61 -36.62
N TYR A 498 8.03 17.33 -36.76
CA TYR A 498 9.37 16.92 -37.21
C TYR A 498 9.74 17.50 -38.57
N SER A 499 8.82 17.43 -39.53
CA SER A 499 9.11 17.86 -40.91
C SER A 499 9.32 19.36 -40.99
N ALA A 500 8.48 20.13 -40.29
CA ALA A 500 8.59 21.58 -40.20
C ALA A 500 9.90 22.01 -39.51
N LEU A 501 10.21 21.42 -38.35
CA LEU A 501 11.43 21.71 -37.61
C LEU A 501 12.68 21.36 -38.43
N LYS A 502 12.69 20.19 -39.08
CA LYS A 502 13.78 19.76 -39.94
C LYS A 502 14.04 20.73 -41.08
N GLU A 503 13.00 21.20 -41.76
CA GLU A 503 13.13 22.15 -42.85
C GLU A 503 13.77 23.46 -42.36
N TRP A 504 13.34 23.96 -41.19
CA TRP A 504 13.92 25.16 -40.59
C TRP A 504 15.40 24.98 -40.19
N LEU A 505 15.75 23.87 -39.54
CA LEU A 505 17.14 23.57 -39.13
C LEU A 505 18.10 23.43 -40.32
N LEU A 506 17.61 22.98 -41.48
CA LEU A 506 18.42 22.87 -42.69
C LEU A 506 18.75 24.22 -43.34
N LYS A 507 18.00 25.30 -43.03
CA LYS A 507 18.20 26.63 -43.63
C LYS A 507 19.48 27.30 -43.13
N SER A 508 19.90 27.02 -41.89
CA SER A 508 21.12 27.59 -41.30
C SER A 508 21.69 26.67 -40.23
N ARG A 509 23.02 26.59 -40.14
CA ARG A 509 23.70 25.87 -39.04
C ARG A 509 23.59 26.58 -37.69
N GLU A 510 23.27 27.87 -37.70
CA GLU A 510 23.05 28.68 -36.49
C GLU A 510 21.65 28.47 -35.91
N HIS A 511 20.72 27.88 -36.68
CA HIS A 511 19.39 27.56 -36.20
C HIS A 511 19.45 26.42 -35.17
N ARG A 512 18.86 26.68 -34.01
CA ARG A 512 18.97 25.85 -32.82
C ARG A 512 17.59 25.61 -32.20
N ALA A 513 17.37 24.42 -31.68
CA ALA A 513 16.10 24.04 -31.06
C ALA A 513 16.28 23.38 -29.69
N VAL A 514 15.42 23.77 -28.74
CA VAL A 514 15.28 23.13 -27.42
C VAL A 514 13.94 22.41 -27.38
N LEU A 515 13.99 21.09 -27.20
CA LEU A 515 12.80 20.25 -27.26
C LEU A 515 12.27 19.87 -25.88
N PHE A 516 10.99 20.13 -25.63
CA PHE A 516 10.32 19.86 -24.36
C PHE A 516 9.36 18.67 -24.50
N HIS A 517 9.34 17.75 -23.52
CA HIS A 517 8.52 16.52 -23.53
C HIS A 517 8.58 15.69 -24.83
N SER A 518 9.61 15.88 -25.65
CA SER A 518 9.69 15.30 -27.00
C SER A 518 10.50 13.99 -27.02
N SER A 519 11.29 13.75 -25.97
CA SER A 519 12.13 12.56 -25.82
C SER A 519 11.32 11.27 -25.67
N ALA A 520 10.05 11.34 -25.27
CA ALA A 520 9.15 10.21 -25.20
C ALA A 520 8.60 9.77 -26.57
N TYR A 521 8.73 10.62 -27.60
CA TYR A 521 8.13 10.38 -28.92
C TYR A 521 9.17 9.99 -29.98
N PRO A 522 8.85 9.09 -30.93
CA PRO A 522 9.78 8.64 -31.96
C PRO A 522 10.38 9.80 -32.77
N TYR A 523 9.58 10.81 -33.10
CA TYR A 523 9.98 11.94 -33.94
C TYR A 523 10.88 12.95 -33.23
N GLY A 524 10.69 13.15 -31.91
CA GLY A 524 11.61 13.95 -31.09
C GLY A 524 12.99 13.30 -30.98
N LYS A 525 13.06 11.98 -30.77
CA LYS A 525 14.34 11.25 -30.79
C LYS A 525 15.02 11.31 -32.17
N LEU A 526 14.24 11.16 -33.24
CA LEU A 526 14.74 11.16 -34.60
C LEU A 526 15.38 12.50 -34.99
N ILE A 527 14.71 13.62 -34.71
CA ILE A 527 15.26 14.95 -35.05
C ILE A 527 16.55 15.24 -34.28
N PHE A 528 16.63 14.83 -33.01
CA PHE A 528 17.84 14.97 -32.22
C PHE A 528 19.01 14.15 -32.78
N GLN A 529 18.75 12.91 -33.22
CA GLN A 529 19.77 12.04 -33.83
C GLN A 529 20.28 12.58 -35.17
N GLU A 530 19.42 13.25 -35.95
CA GLU A 530 19.81 13.85 -37.22
C GLU A 530 20.56 15.17 -37.06
N PHE A 531 20.19 15.99 -36.08
CA PHE A 531 20.70 17.35 -35.88
C PHE A 531 21.39 17.52 -34.53
N THR A 532 22.30 16.60 -34.23
CA THR A 532 22.97 16.49 -32.92
C THR A 532 23.74 17.73 -32.43
N GLU A 533 24.07 18.66 -33.33
CA GLU A 533 24.76 19.93 -33.04
C GLU A 533 23.81 21.13 -32.92
N GLN A 534 22.56 20.98 -33.36
CA GLN A 534 21.57 22.06 -33.42
C GLN A 534 20.37 21.82 -32.49
N VAL A 535 20.12 20.57 -32.11
CA VAL A 535 18.96 20.17 -31.31
C VAL A 535 19.43 19.69 -29.94
N SER A 536 18.82 20.27 -28.92
CA SER A 536 18.92 19.80 -27.54
C SER A 536 17.54 19.40 -27.05
N PHE A 537 17.50 18.60 -25.99
CA PHE A 537 16.30 18.48 -25.18
C PHE A 537 16.45 19.40 -23.98
N ASP A 538 15.34 19.99 -23.55
CA ASP A 538 15.23 20.45 -22.18
C ASP A 538 15.40 19.20 -21.30
N ASP A 539 16.53 19.14 -20.60
CA ASP A 539 16.91 18.05 -19.71
C ASP A 539 15.84 17.78 -18.64
N ILE A 540 15.89 16.59 -18.05
CA ILE A 540 15.09 16.26 -16.86
C ILE A 540 15.78 16.80 -15.59
N ASN A 541 17.01 17.38 -15.66
CA ASN A 541 17.69 17.81 -14.44
C ASN A 541 18.86 18.80 -14.47
N PRO A 542 18.76 19.96 -13.79
CA PRO A 542 19.90 20.81 -13.50
C PRO A 542 21.01 20.31 -12.61
N ARG A 543 22.25 20.56 -13.02
CA ARG A 543 23.36 20.80 -12.07
C ARG A 543 23.76 22.27 -12.09
N PHE A 544 23.94 22.82 -10.89
CA PHE A 544 24.69 24.04 -10.63
C PHE A 544 25.95 23.63 -9.88
N GLU A 545 27.12 23.80 -10.48
CA GLU A 545 28.39 23.77 -9.76
C GLU A 545 28.84 25.20 -9.46
N GLY A 546 29.11 25.52 -8.19
CA GLY A 546 29.63 26.81 -7.76
C GLY A 546 31.05 26.68 -7.18
N GLN A 547 31.87 27.71 -7.39
CA GLN A 547 32.90 28.12 -6.42
C GLN A 547 32.28 29.00 -5.35
#